data_AF-A0A2V9F7Z8-F1
#
_entry.id   AF-A0A2V9F7Z8-F1
#
_cell.length_a   1.000
_cell.length_b   1.000
_cell.length_c   1.000
_cell.angle_alpha   90.00
_cell.angle_beta   90.00
_cell.angle_gamma   90.00
#
_symmetry.space_group_name_H-M   'P 1'
#
loop_
_entity.id
_entity.type
_entity.pdbx_description
1 polymer ?
#
loop_
_entity_poly.entity_id
_entity_poly.type
_entity_poly.pdbx_seq_one_letter_code
_entity_poly.pdbx_strand_id
1 'polypeptide(L)' 'MIPFFGKSVYDDPEVYAKSSAINFIKNVKTPTLVIVGDSDGECPTPQSYEFWHALKTLGVETQLVVFEHEGHLFA' A
#
# COMPACT_ATOMS: atom_id res chain seq x y z
N MET A 1 16.35 4.91 -14.23
CA MET A 1 15.24 4.30 -14.98
C MET A 1 14.12 5.32 -15.03
N ILE A 2 13.59 5.65 -16.21
CA ILE A 2 12.43 6.55 -16.32
C ILE A 2 11.21 5.73 -15.86
N PRO A 3 10.45 6.17 -14.85
CA PRO A 3 9.31 5.41 -14.33
C PRO A 3 8.16 5.32 -15.34
N PHE A 4 7.18 4.46 -15.07
CA PHE A 4 5.97 4.28 -15.89
C PHE A 4 5.30 5.60 -16.32
N PHE A 5 5.36 6.63 -15.48
CA PHE A 5 4.77 7.95 -15.73
C PHE A 5 5.64 8.91 -16.58
N GLY A 6 6.76 8.45 -17.14
CA GLY A 6 7.61 9.24 -18.05
C GLY A 6 8.52 10.28 -17.39
N LYS A 7 8.27 10.66 -16.13
CA LYS A 7 9.12 11.55 -15.30
C LYS A 7 9.29 10.99 -13.90
N SER A 8 10.33 11.42 -13.19
CA SER A 8 10.54 11.02 -11.79
C SER A 8 9.51 11.69 -10.86
N VAL A 9 9.29 11.11 -9.67
CA VAL A 9 8.42 11.72 -8.65
C VAL A 9 8.94 13.08 -8.19
N TYR A 10 10.24 13.35 -8.34
CA TYR A 10 10.86 14.63 -7.98
C TYR A 10 10.58 15.72 -9.00
N ASP A 11 10.35 15.36 -10.27
CA ASP A 11 10.08 16.30 -11.36
C ASP A 11 8.59 16.49 -11.63
N ASP A 12 7.78 15.46 -11.38
CA ASP A 12 6.33 15.46 -11.61
C ASP A 12 5.61 14.64 -10.51
N PRO A 13 5.48 15.18 -9.28
CA PRO A 13 4.88 14.45 -8.17
C PRO A 13 3.37 14.25 -8.32
N GLU A 14 2.68 15.08 -9.11
CA GLU A 14 1.22 15.07 -9.19
C GLU A 14 0.66 13.77 -9.75
N VAL A 15 1.31 13.21 -10.79
CA VAL A 15 0.84 11.97 -11.42
C VAL A 15 0.93 10.79 -10.44
N TYR A 16 1.98 10.72 -9.62
CA TYR A 16 2.14 9.71 -8.58
C TYR A 16 1.08 9.88 -7.47
N ALA A 17 0.85 11.12 -7.04
CA ALA A 17 -0.16 11.41 -6.02
C ALA A 17 -1.57 11.02 -6.47
N LYS A 18 -1.91 11.21 -7.75
CA LYS A 18 -3.19 10.81 -8.34
C LYS A 18 -3.37 9.28 -8.42
N SER A 19 -2.28 8.52 -8.44
CA SER A 19 -2.29 7.05 -8.46
C SER A 19 -2.10 6.40 -7.08
N SER A 20 -1.82 7.18 -6.03
CA SER A 20 -1.55 6.66 -4.69
C SER A 20 -2.83 6.38 -3.91
N ALA A 21 -3.09 5.11 -3.58
CA ALA A 21 -4.30 4.68 -2.88
C ALA A 21 -4.49 5.36 -1.51
N ILE A 22 -3.41 5.62 -0.78
CA ILE A 22 -3.48 6.22 0.56
C ILE A 22 -4.06 7.65 0.54
N ASN A 23 -3.89 8.39 -0.56
CA ASN A 23 -4.47 9.72 -0.71
C ASN A 23 -6.01 9.68 -0.78
N PHE A 24 -6.59 8.53 -1.12
CA PHE A 24 -8.02 8.32 -1.25
C PHE A 24 -8.59 7.43 -0.15
N ILE A 25 -7.83 7.16 0.92
CA ILE A 25 -8.19 6.19 1.97
C ILE A 25 -9.58 6.42 2.58
N LYS A 26 -10.03 7.67 2.67
CA LYS A 26 -11.35 8.05 3.20
C LYS A 26 -12.52 7.53 2.36
N ASN A 27 -12.28 7.09 1.12
CA ASN A 27 -13.27 6.51 0.24
C ASN A 27 -13.52 5.02 0.53
N VAL A 28 -12.63 4.36 1.26
CA VAL A 28 -12.81 2.94 1.62
C VAL A 28 -13.95 2.82 2.64
N LYS A 29 -14.93 1.97 2.34
CA LYS A 29 -16.09 1.65 3.20
C LYS A 29 -16.29 0.14 3.38
N THR A 30 -15.80 -0.66 2.45
CA THR A 30 -15.93 -2.11 2.45
C THR A 30 -14.96 -2.74 3.46
N PRO A 31 -15.38 -3.76 4.23
CA PRO A 31 -14.46 -4.56 5.01
C PRO A 31 -13.27 -5.03 4.18
N THR A 32 -12.04 -4.84 4.68
CA THR A 32 -10.82 -4.99 3.88
C THR A 32 -9.78 -5.85 4.60
N LEU A 33 -9.34 -6.92 3.92
CA LEU A 33 -8.19 -7.73 4.32
C LEU A 33 -6.92 -7.21 3.61
N VAL A 34 -5.88 -6.93 4.38
CA VAL A 34 -4.54 -6.58 3.90
C VAL A 34 -3.61 -7.77 4.13
N ILE A 35 -2.87 -8.19 3.10
CA ILE A 35 -1.97 -9.35 3.14
C ILE A 35 -0.62 -8.94 2.56
N VAL A 36 0.48 -9.33 3.21
CA VAL A 36 1.84 -9.02 2.75
C VAL A 36 2.86 -9.98 3.36
N GLY A 37 3.98 -10.21 2.67
CA GLY A 37 5.16 -10.88 3.20
C GLY A 37 6.08 -9.89 3.92
N ASP A 38 6.71 -10.28 5.02
CA ASP A 38 7.63 -9.38 5.75
C ASP A 38 8.96 -9.13 5.01
N SER A 39 9.24 -9.95 4.00
CA SER A 39 10.48 -9.95 3.21
C SER A 39 10.23 -9.52 1.76
N ASP A 40 9.08 -8.87 1.47
CA ASP A 40 8.76 -8.32 0.15
C ASP A 40 9.65 -7.11 -0.19
N GLY A 41 10.55 -7.30 -1.15
CA GLY A 41 11.44 -6.26 -1.67
C GLY A 41 10.87 -5.41 -2.81
N GLU A 42 9.73 -5.79 -3.39
CA GLU A 42 9.04 -5.05 -4.46
C GLU A 42 7.99 -4.10 -3.89
N CYS A 43 7.18 -4.60 -2.95
CA CYS A 43 6.14 -3.87 -2.24
C CYS A 43 6.36 -3.98 -0.72
N PRO A 44 7.25 -3.14 -0.14
CA PRO A 44 7.65 -3.26 1.26
C PRO A 44 6.47 -3.18 2.24
N THR A 45 6.51 -4.04 3.26
CA THR A 45 5.51 -4.19 4.32
C THR A 45 5.03 -2.89 4.98
N PRO A 46 5.86 -1.83 5.16
CA PRO A 46 5.39 -0.55 5.69
C PRO A 46 4.17 0.05 4.98
N GLN A 47 4.03 -0.13 3.66
CA GLN A 47 2.86 0.38 2.93
C GLN A 47 1.56 -0.30 3.40
N SER A 48 1.63 -1.61 3.67
CA SER A 48 0.51 -2.38 4.22
C SER A 48 0.16 -1.95 5.65
N TYR A 49 1.16 -1.66 6.48
CA TYR A 49 0.93 -1.12 7.83
C TYR A 49 0.24 0.24 7.80
N GLU A 50 0.71 1.17 6.96
CA GLU A 50 0.11 2.49 6.80
C GLU A 50 -1.36 2.41 6.37
N PHE A 51 -1.64 1.58 5.37
CA PHE A 51 -3.01 1.38 4.87
C PHE A 51 -3.92 0.79 5.95
N TRP A 52 -3.49 -0.28 6.62
CA TRP A 52 -4.23 -0.91 7.70
C TRP A 52 -4.48 0.05 8.87
N HIS A 53 -3.47 0.79 9.31
CA HIS A 53 -3.61 1.78 10.39
C HIS A 53 -4.64 2.86 10.04
N ALA A 54 -4.63 3.34 8.80
CA ALA A 54 -5.59 4.34 8.35
C ALA A 54 -7.02 3.77 8.31
N LEU A 55 -7.22 2.54 7.83
CA LEU A 55 -8.52 1.86 7.88
C LEU A 55 -9.04 1.66 9.30
N LYS A 56 -8.16 1.19 10.22
CA LYS A 56 -8.48 1.06 11.64
C LYS A 56 -8.91 2.40 12.25
N THR A 57 -8.19 3.48 11.92
CA THR A 57 -8.50 4.84 12.39
C THR A 57 -9.85 5.32 11.90
N LEU A 58 -10.23 4.98 10.67
CA LEU A 58 -11.51 5.34 10.06
C LEU A 58 -12.68 4.44 10.52
N GLY A 59 -12.43 3.44 11.36
CA GLY A 59 -13.45 2.50 11.82
C GLY A 59 -13.94 1.52 10.75
N VAL A 60 -13.18 1.34 9.67
CA VAL A 60 -13.47 0.31 8.66
C VAL A 60 -13.09 -1.06 9.22
N GLU A 61 -13.97 -2.05 9.08
CA GLU A 61 -13.66 -3.43 9.46
C GLU A 61 -12.45 -3.91 8.65
N THR A 62 -11.38 -4.31 9.34
CA THR A 62 -10.14 -4.66 8.65
C THR A 62 -9.32 -5.67 9.43
N GLN A 63 -8.60 -6.50 8.68
CA GLN A 63 -7.62 -7.45 9.16
C GLN A 63 -6.32 -7.26 8.39
N LEU A 64 -5.19 -7.44 9.07
CA LEU A 64 -3.87 -7.50 8.47
C LEU A 64 -3.27 -8.88 8.75
N VAL A 65 -2.76 -9.53 7.71
CA VAL A 65 -1.99 -10.78 7.80
C VAL A 65 -0.60 -10.52 7.24
N VAL A 66 0.41 -10.74 8.07
CA VAL A 66 1.82 -10.67 7.68
C VAL A 66 2.37 -12.09 7.70
N PHE A 67 2.90 -12.53 6.57
CA PHE A 67 3.59 -13.82 6.49
C PHE A 67 5.08 -13.61 6.75
N GLU A 68 5.57 -14.23 7.83
CA GLU A 68 6.98 -14.19 8.20
C GLU A 68 7.83 -14.92 7.17
N HIS A 69 8.95 -14.33 6.79
CA HIS A 69 9.92 -14.85 5.82
C HIS A 69 9.41 -15.01 4.38
N GLU A 70 8.23 -14.48 4.06
CA GLU A 70 7.66 -14.49 2.71
C GLU A 70 8.00 -13.22 1.92
N GLY A 71 8.22 -13.37 0.62
CA GLY A 71 8.54 -12.28 -0.30
C GLY A 71 7.33 -11.69 -1.02
N HIS A 72 7.54 -11.19 -2.24
CA HIS A 72 6.46 -10.64 -3.08
C HIS A 72 5.44 -11.70 -3.53
N LEU A 73 5.89 -12.96 -3.63
CA LEU A 73 5.05 -14.13 -3.88
C LEU A 73 5.13 -15.04 -2.66
N PHE A 74 4.01 -15.64 -2.29
CA PHE A 74 3.94 -16.61 -1.21
C PHE A 74 4.29 -18.01 -1.73
N ALA A 75 5.13 -18.73 -0.99
CA ALA A 75 5.52 -20.11 -1.29
C ALA A 75 4.46 -21.15 -0.87
#